data_AF-A0ABD5S2G6-F1
#
_entry.id   AF-A0ABD5S2G6-F1
#
_cell.length_a   1.000
_cell.length_b   1.000
_cell.length_c   1.000
_cell.angle_alpha   90.00
_cell.angle_beta   90.00
_cell.angle_gamma   90.00
#
_symmetry.space_group_name_H-M   'P 1'
#
loop_
_entity.id
_entity.type
_entity.pdbx_description
1 polymer ?
#
loop_
_entity_poly.entity_id
_entity_poly.type
_entity_poly.pdbx_seq_one_letter_code
_entity_poly.pdbx_strand_id
1 'polypeptide(L)'
;PAFGSSYAHLRGTVGEAWTEFERPIENAADLVEALREGAERRVFRRRGVGHRVRSLAEFAHLGYENSWGKVDRLLLSGMEPTHPRHVAYEGRFDDASVY
;
A
#
# COMPACT_ATOMS: atom_id res chain seq x y z
N PRO A 1 14.69 12.18 -1.60
CA PRO A 1 14.93 11.51 -0.30
C PRO A 1 13.66 10.81 0.22
N ALA A 2 13.78 9.55 0.63
CA ALA A 2 12.64 8.72 1.03
C ALA A 2 11.97 9.21 2.33
N PHE A 3 10.70 8.83 2.52
CA PHE A 3 9.95 8.96 3.77
C PHE A 3 9.53 7.56 4.24
N GLY A 4 9.26 7.41 5.53
CA GLY A 4 8.72 6.19 6.12
C GLY A 4 7.30 6.39 6.62
N SER A 5 6.45 5.41 6.35
CA SER A 5 5.09 5.27 6.89
C SER A 5 4.86 3.81 7.25
N SER A 6 4.04 3.55 8.26
CA SER A 6 3.71 2.18 8.66
C SER A 6 2.94 1.42 7.59
N TYR A 7 2.27 2.13 6.66
CA TYR A 7 1.44 1.55 5.60
C TYR A 7 0.53 0.43 6.15
N ALA A 8 -0.12 0.75 7.27
CA ALA A 8 -0.78 -0.21 8.13
C ALA A 8 -2.07 -0.72 7.50
N HIS A 9 -2.21 -2.03 7.34
CA HIS A 9 -3.49 -2.67 6.99
C HIS A 9 -4.26 -3.07 8.25
N LEU A 10 -3.52 -3.34 9.33
CA LEU A 10 -4.09 -3.65 10.63
C LEU A 10 -4.07 -2.40 11.51
N ARG A 11 -5.21 -2.08 12.15
CA ARG A 11 -5.29 -0.92 13.05
C ARG A 11 -4.20 -0.89 14.14
N GLY A 12 -3.78 -2.06 14.61
CA GLY A 12 -2.76 -2.19 15.66
C GLY A 12 -1.32 -1.89 15.21
N THR A 13 -1.08 -1.68 13.92
CA THR A 13 0.26 -1.39 13.36
C THR A 13 0.40 0.05 12.88
N VAL A 14 -0.63 0.88 13.04
CA VAL A 14 -0.54 2.32 12.83
C VAL A 14 0.59 2.88 13.71
N GLY A 15 1.55 3.56 13.09
CA GLY A 15 2.71 4.13 13.79
C GLY A 15 3.85 3.14 14.08
N GLU A 16 3.85 1.96 13.46
CA GLU A 16 5.01 1.04 13.48
C GLU A 16 6.23 1.61 12.74
N ALA A 17 6.02 2.52 11.79
CA ALA A 17 7.05 3.34 11.17
C ALA A 17 6.52 4.76 10.94
N TRP A 18 7.40 5.74 11.04
CA TRP A 18 7.04 7.15 10.87
C TRP A 18 8.24 7.97 10.37
N THR A 19 7.93 9.16 9.87
CA THR A 19 8.92 10.19 9.55
C THR A 19 8.78 11.30 10.56
N GLU A 20 9.90 11.71 11.14
CA GLU A 20 9.99 12.86 12.05
C GLU A 20 10.74 13.97 11.35
N PHE A 21 10.21 15.20 11.42
CA PHE A 21 10.87 16.41 10.92
C PHE A 21 11.49 17.16 12.09
N GLU A 22 12.60 17.86 11.86
CA GLU A 22 13.24 18.75 12.86
C GLU A 22 12.48 20.09 13.02
N ARG A 23 11.20 20.13 12.65
CA ARG A 23 10.31 21.30 12.78
C ARG A 23 8.88 20.87 13.13
N PRO A 24 8.10 21.70 13.83
CA PRO A 24 6.69 21.45 14.07
C PRO A 24 5.91 21.33 12.75
N ILE A 25 4.92 20.45 12.73
CA ILE A 25 3.97 20.25 11.63
C ILE A 25 2.58 20.24 12.26
N GLU A 26 1.86 21.35 12.15
CA GLU A 26 0.56 21.52 12.82
C GLU A 26 -0.61 21.10 11.91
N ASN A 27 -0.39 21.18 10.59
CA ASN A 27 -1.42 20.89 9.60
C ASN A 27 -0.84 20.30 8.30
N ALA A 28 -1.74 19.95 7.37
CA ALA A 28 -1.38 19.33 6.11
C ALA A 28 -0.57 20.26 5.17
N ALA A 29 -0.80 21.57 5.20
CA ALA A 29 -0.04 22.52 4.37
C ALA A 29 1.42 22.58 4.83
N ASP A 30 1.67 22.66 6.14
CA ASP A 30 3.02 22.65 6.72
C ASP A 30 3.80 21.38 6.32
N LEU A 31 3.11 20.23 6.30
CA LEU A 31 3.68 18.95 5.88
C LEU A 31 4.04 18.95 4.39
N VAL A 32 3.14 19.42 3.54
CA VAL A 32 3.37 19.50 2.09
C VAL A 32 4.55 20.42 1.79
N GLU A 33 4.62 21.55 2.48
CA GLU A 33 5.75 22.48 2.36
C GLU A 33 7.06 21.82 2.79
N ALA A 34 7.09 21.14 3.96
CA ALA A 34 8.28 20.47 4.47
C ALA A 34 8.82 19.41 3.49
N LEU A 35 7.90 18.69 2.84
CA LEU A 35 8.24 17.71 1.82
C LEU A 35 8.79 18.37 0.54
N ARG A 36 8.18 19.48 0.09
CA ARG A 36 8.58 20.22 -1.11
C ARG A 36 9.95 20.88 -0.96
N GLU A 37 10.21 21.48 0.20
CA GLU A 37 11.48 22.13 0.52
C GLU A 37 12.60 21.13 0.81
N GLY A 38 12.26 19.85 0.99
CA GLY A 38 13.23 18.83 1.34
C GLY A 38 13.77 18.99 2.76
N ALA A 39 12.95 19.50 3.69
CA ALA A 39 13.32 19.72 5.08
C ALA A 39 13.97 18.49 5.72
N GLU A 40 14.91 18.75 6.66
CA GLU A 40 15.61 17.70 7.39
C GLU A 40 14.61 16.81 8.14
N ARG A 41 14.86 15.50 8.05
CA ARG A 41 13.96 14.47 8.57
C ARG A 41 14.68 13.18 8.85
N ARG A 42 14.11 12.39 9.76
CA ARG A 42 14.59 11.07 10.15
C ARG A 42 13.45 10.06 10.02
N VAL A 43 13.79 8.86 9.53
CA VAL A 43 12.83 7.76 9.42
C VAL A 43 13.03 6.82 10.59
N PHE A 44 11.93 6.52 11.28
CA PHE A 44 11.91 5.65 12.44
C PHE A 44 11.01 4.45 12.22
N ARG A 45 11.28 3.41 12.99
CA ARG A 45 10.40 2.26 13.18
C ARG A 45 10.43 1.79 14.61
N ARG A 46 9.33 1.20 15.05
CA ARG A 46 9.26 0.42 16.28
C ARG A 46 10.25 -0.74 16.19
N ARG A 47 10.74 -1.21 17.33
CA ARG A 47 11.72 -2.29 17.45
C ARG A 47 11.27 -3.30 18.49
N GLY A 48 11.91 -4.47 18.52
CA GLY A 48 11.65 -5.52 19.50
C GLY A 48 10.68 -6.60 19.02
N VAL A 49 10.35 -7.52 19.93
CA VAL A 49 9.53 -8.71 19.62
C VAL A 49 8.11 -8.33 19.19
N GLY A 50 7.49 -7.35 19.86
CA GLY A 50 6.15 -6.87 19.49
C GLY A 50 6.08 -6.36 18.04
N HIS A 51 7.08 -5.59 17.60
CA HIS A 51 7.19 -5.14 16.20
C HIS A 51 7.29 -6.31 15.22
N ARG A 52 8.06 -7.35 15.55
CA ARG A 52 8.20 -8.54 14.70
C ARG A 52 6.88 -9.30 14.55
N VAL A 53 6.16 -9.49 15.66
CA VAL A 53 4.84 -10.14 15.64
C VAL A 53 3.85 -9.34 14.80
N ARG A 54 3.82 -8.01 14.97
CA ARG A 54 2.99 -7.10 14.15
C ARG A 54 3.33 -7.16 12.67
N SER A 55 4.63 -7.19 12.34
CA SER A 55 5.11 -7.31 10.96
C SER A 55 4.69 -8.65 10.33
N LEU A 56 4.73 -9.74 11.11
CA LEU A 56 4.26 -11.04 10.64
C LEU A 56 2.75 -11.05 10.40
N ALA A 57 1.97 -10.40 11.27
CA ALA A 57 0.52 -10.27 11.10
C ALA A 57 0.16 -9.47 9.84
N GLU A 58 0.84 -8.35 9.59
CA GLU A 58 0.72 -7.58 8.33
C GLU A 58 1.05 -8.44 7.11
N PHE A 59 2.17 -9.17 7.16
CA PHE A 59 2.59 -10.03 6.06
C PHE A 59 1.57 -11.15 5.79
N ALA A 60 1.05 -11.77 6.84
CA ALA A 60 0.01 -12.80 6.71
C ALA A 60 -1.30 -12.23 6.15
N HIS A 61 -1.70 -11.04 6.60
CA HIS A 61 -2.88 -10.35 6.10
C HIS A 61 -2.74 -10.03 4.60
N LEU A 62 -1.62 -9.44 4.21
CA LEU A 62 -1.30 -9.19 2.80
C LEU A 62 -1.25 -10.47 1.98
N GLY A 63 -0.66 -11.53 2.53
CA GLY A 63 -0.61 -12.85 1.91
C GLY A 63 -2.01 -13.40 1.65
N TYR A 64 -2.91 -13.30 2.64
CA TYR A 64 -4.29 -13.72 2.49
C TYR A 64 -5.02 -12.88 1.43
N GLU A 65 -4.98 -11.55 1.52
CA GLU A 65 -5.68 -10.68 0.57
C GLU A 65 -5.19 -10.90 -0.87
N ASN A 66 -3.87 -10.93 -1.07
CA ASN A 66 -3.30 -11.08 -2.40
C ASN A 66 -3.42 -12.50 -2.96
N SER A 67 -3.46 -13.53 -2.11
CA SER A 67 -3.54 -14.91 -2.58
C SER A 67 -4.98 -15.36 -2.74
N TRP A 68 -5.85 -15.07 -1.78
CA TRP A 68 -7.26 -15.48 -1.85
C TRP A 68 -7.98 -14.76 -2.99
N GLY A 69 -7.79 -13.44 -3.11
CA GLY A 69 -8.36 -12.68 -4.23
C GLY A 69 -7.84 -13.14 -5.60
N LYS A 70 -6.57 -13.55 -5.69
CA LYS A 70 -6.03 -14.15 -6.92
C LYS A 70 -6.57 -15.55 -7.20
N VAL A 71 -6.70 -16.39 -6.18
CA VAL A 71 -7.27 -17.73 -6.33
C VAL A 71 -8.71 -17.64 -6.81
N ASP A 72 -9.51 -16.76 -6.20
CA ASP A 72 -10.87 -16.49 -6.64
C ASP A 72 -10.87 -16.00 -8.10
N ARG A 73 -10.15 -14.92 -8.39
CA ARG A 73 -10.09 -14.32 -9.74
C ARG A 73 -9.59 -15.26 -10.83
N LEU A 74 -8.58 -16.09 -10.56
CA LEU A 74 -7.93 -16.91 -11.58
C LEU A 74 -8.59 -18.29 -11.74
N LEU A 75 -9.15 -18.83 -10.67
CA LEU A 75 -9.59 -20.24 -10.64
C LEU A 75 -11.10 -20.41 -10.48
N LEU A 76 -11.82 -19.43 -9.92
CA LEU A 76 -13.21 -19.60 -9.48
C LEU A 76 -14.17 -18.62 -10.16
N SER A 77 -13.72 -17.38 -10.35
CA SER A 77 -14.43 -16.32 -11.05
C SER A 77 -13.99 -16.39 -12.51
N GLY A 78 -14.94 -16.56 -13.44
CA GLY A 78 -14.65 -16.53 -14.86
C GLY A 78 -14.02 -15.20 -15.30
N MET A 79 -13.94 -14.95 -16.62
CA MET A 79 -13.35 -13.72 -17.12
C MET A 79 -14.00 -12.48 -16.48
N GLU A 80 -13.21 -11.69 -15.77
CA GLU A 80 -13.70 -10.57 -14.97
C GLU A 80 -14.38 -9.53 -15.88
N PRO A 81 -15.46 -8.84 -15.46
CA PRO A 81 -16.19 -7.93 -16.33
C PRO A 81 -15.34 -6.79 -16.91
N THR A 82 -14.28 -6.41 -16.21
CA THR A 82 -13.31 -5.37 -16.62
C THR A 82 -12.15 -5.93 -17.45
N HIS A 83 -12.11 -7.23 -17.71
CA HIS A 83 -11.08 -7.83 -18.53
C HIS A 83 -11.22 -7.32 -19.98
N PRO A 84 -10.13 -6.87 -20.63
CA PRO A 84 -10.23 -6.21 -21.95
C PRO A 84 -10.79 -7.11 -23.05
N ARG A 85 -10.59 -8.44 -22.94
CA ARG A 85 -11.17 -9.44 -23.85
C ARG A 85 -12.57 -9.92 -23.45
N HIS A 86 -13.20 -9.29 -22.45
CA HIS A 86 -14.55 -9.68 -22.03
C HIS A 86 -15.55 -9.48 -23.18
N VAL A 87 -16.46 -10.44 -23.38
CA VAL A 87 -17.38 -10.48 -24.53
C VAL A 87 -18.22 -9.20 -24.68
N ALA A 88 -18.55 -8.54 -23.56
CA ALA A 88 -19.29 -7.28 -23.54
C ALA A 88 -18.57 -6.11 -24.24
N TYR A 89 -17.26 -6.21 -24.47
CA TYR A 89 -16.48 -5.17 -25.15
C TYR A 89 -16.29 -5.41 -26.64
N GLU A 90 -16.68 -6.59 -27.17
CA GLU A 90 -16.67 -6.89 -28.60
C GLU A 90 -15.35 -6.51 -29.30
N GLY A 91 -14.21 -6.76 -28.64
CA GLY A 91 -12.88 -6.47 -29.19
C GLY A 91 -12.46 -4.99 -29.20
N ARG A 92 -13.24 -4.08 -28.59
CA ARG A 92 -12.92 -2.63 -28.54
C ARG A 92 -11.56 -2.28 -27.94
N PHE A 93 -10.96 -3.18 -27.18
CA PHE A 93 -9.68 -2.97 -26.49
C PHE A 93 -8.58 -3.91 -27.01
N ASP A 94 -8.79 -4.64 -28.11
CA ASP A 94 -7.83 -5.64 -28.58
C ASP A 94 -6.49 -5.01 -29.01
N ASP A 95 -6.52 -3.79 -29.54
CA ASP A 95 -5.36 -3.01 -29.97
C ASP A 95 -4.57 -2.36 -28.82
N ALA A 96 -5.22 -2.14 -27.67
CA ALA A 96 -4.63 -1.52 -26.48
C ALA A 96 -4.32 -2.52 -25.35
N SER A 97 -4.84 -3.75 -25.41
CA SER A 97 -4.63 -4.74 -24.36
C SER A 97 -3.19 -5.25 -24.37
N VAL A 98 -2.53 -5.19 -23.21
CA VAL A 98 -1.17 -5.70 -22.99
C VAL A 98 -1.15 -7.03 -22.22
N TYR A 99 -2.30 -7.71 -22.17
CA TYR A 99 -2.52 -8.94 -21.40
C TYR A 99 -2.38 -10.21 -22.24
#